data_AF-A0ABD6F5X0-F1
#
_entry.id   AF-A0ABD6F5X0-F1
#
_cell.length_a   1.000
_cell.length_b   1.000
_cell.length_c   1.000
_cell.angle_alpha   90.00
_cell.angle_beta   90.00
_cell.angle_gamma   90.00
#
_symmetry.space_group_name_H-M   'P 1'
#
loop_
_entity.id
_entity.type
_entity.pdbx_description
1 polymer ?
#
loop_
_entity_poly.entity_id
_entity_poly.type
_entity_poly.pdbx_seq_one_letter_code
_entity_poly.pdbx_strand_id
1 'polypeptide(L)'
;MSRSMKLRSQRGVTLIESLIAILLFSIGVLAIIGMYANAVAISTDAQYRLEATNHAHRILNRMLAEANYAGAAELAASLENYVHNPETDGPCDFGGDESEHDAVKQWAESIMKAGSGLPGVKSSFLQITFDSDANNLVTVTVCWQAPSDKEPRRETVAMNINSVM
;
A
#
# COMPACT_ATOMS: atom_id res chain seq x y z
N MET A 1 58.64 22.11 -52.62
CA MET A 1 58.22 22.33 -51.21
C MET A 1 57.70 21.01 -50.66
N SER A 2 58.53 20.25 -49.93
CA SER A 2 58.16 18.94 -49.37
C SER A 2 57.72 19.11 -47.91
N ARG A 3 56.44 18.86 -47.60
CA ARG A 3 55.93 18.85 -46.22
C ARG A 3 56.34 17.54 -45.56
N SER A 4 57.31 17.61 -44.65
CA SER A 4 57.68 16.48 -43.79
C SER A 4 56.57 16.24 -42.77
N MET A 5 55.85 15.13 -42.92
CA MET A 5 54.80 14.70 -41.99
C MET A 5 55.49 13.94 -40.84
N LYS A 6 55.63 14.58 -39.68
CA LYS A 6 56.15 13.93 -38.46
C LYS A 6 55.12 12.88 -38.00
N LEU A 7 55.42 11.59 -38.17
CA LEU A 7 54.68 10.51 -37.54
C LEU A 7 54.86 10.62 -36.02
N ARG A 8 53.79 10.95 -35.32
CA ARG A 8 53.77 11.10 -33.87
C ARG A 8 53.85 9.70 -33.25
N SER A 9 54.89 9.45 -32.45
CA SER A 9 55.06 8.18 -31.72
C SER A 9 53.93 8.04 -30.69
N GLN A 10 53.09 7.00 -30.86
CA GLN A 10 52.00 6.66 -29.95
C GLN A 10 52.61 5.99 -28.71
N ARG A 11 52.69 6.73 -27.60
CA ARG A 11 53.20 6.20 -26.33
C ARG A 11 52.11 5.34 -25.68
N GLY A 12 52.42 4.06 -25.47
CA GLY A 12 51.48 3.02 -25.04
C GLY A 12 50.95 3.16 -23.61
N VAL A 13 49.87 3.94 -23.46
CA VAL A 13 49.05 4.03 -22.23
C VAL A 13 47.60 3.54 -22.48
N THR A 14 47.27 3.16 -23.72
CA THR A 14 45.91 2.79 -24.17
C THR A 14 45.27 1.64 -23.38
N LEU A 15 46.07 0.69 -22.91
CA LEU A 15 45.59 -0.48 -22.16
C LEU A 15 45.20 -0.12 -20.72
N ILE A 16 45.89 0.86 -20.12
CA ILE A 16 45.53 1.39 -18.80
C ILE A 16 44.31 2.30 -18.91
N GLU A 17 44.25 3.11 -19.97
CA GLU A 17 43.11 3.99 -20.24
C GLU A 17 41.81 3.20 -20.46
N SER A 18 41.86 2.10 -21.22
CA SER A 18 40.69 1.22 -21.40
C SER A 18 40.32 0.49 -20.11
N LEU A 19 41.28 0.06 -19.29
CA LEU A 19 40.99 -0.59 -18.01
C LEU A 19 40.31 0.37 -17.04
N ILE A 20 40.76 1.62 -16.97
CA ILE A 20 40.13 2.67 -16.15
C ILE A 20 38.73 3.00 -16.70
N ALA A 21 38.56 3.11 -18.02
CA ALA A 21 37.26 3.37 -18.63
C ALA A 21 36.25 2.25 -18.32
N ILE A 22 36.67 0.98 -18.45
CA ILE A 22 35.83 -0.19 -18.11
C ILE A 22 35.50 -0.18 -16.61
N LEU A 23 36.49 0.08 -15.74
CA LEU A 23 36.28 0.15 -14.29
C LEU A 23 35.23 1.21 -13.91
N LEU A 24 35.39 2.44 -14.42
CA LEU A 24 34.46 3.54 -14.16
C LEU A 24 33.06 3.23 -14.71
N PHE A 25 32.99 2.65 -15.91
CA PHE A 25 31.73 2.23 -16.51
C PHE A 25 31.03 1.15 -15.67
N SER A 26 31.76 0.13 -15.21
CA SER A 26 31.21 -0.93 -14.35
C SER A 26 30.69 -0.40 -13.03
N ILE A 27 31.41 0.53 -12.37
CA ILE A 27 30.93 1.19 -11.14
C ILE A 27 29.65 1.99 -11.44
N GLY A 28 29.62 2.73 -12.55
CA GLY A 28 28.43 3.49 -12.97
C GLY A 28 27.20 2.61 -13.20
N VAL A 29 27.36 1.46 -13.87
CA VAL A 29 26.26 0.52 -14.10
C VAL A 29 25.74 -0.08 -12.79
N LEU A 30 26.62 -0.48 -11.87
CA LEU A 30 26.21 -1.00 -10.56
C LEU A 30 25.45 0.05 -9.74
N ALA A 31 25.89 1.31 -9.77
CA ALA A 31 25.22 2.40 -9.09
C ALA A 31 23.78 2.61 -9.62
N ILE A 32 23.58 2.59 -10.94
CA ILE A 32 22.26 2.75 -11.56
C ILE A 32 21.35 1.56 -11.22
N ILE A 33 21.85 0.33 -11.24
CA ILE A 33 21.06 -0.86 -10.89
C ILE A 33 20.59 -0.79 -9.44
N GLY A 34 21.47 -0.38 -8.51
CA GLY A 34 21.10 -0.19 -7.11
C GLY A 34 20.02 0.88 -6.93
N MET A 35 20.12 2.00 -7.65
CA MET A 35 19.09 3.04 -7.64
C MET A 35 17.76 2.54 -8.23
N TYR A 36 17.82 1.81 -9.35
CA TYR A 36 16.65 1.26 -10.02
C TYR A 36 15.89 0.27 -9.12
N ALA A 37 16.60 -0.64 -8.44
CA ALA A 37 16.00 -1.57 -7.49
C ALA A 37 15.27 -0.85 -6.35
N ASN A 38 15.86 0.21 -5.79
CA ASN A 38 15.22 1.02 -4.77
C ASN A 38 13.98 1.76 -5.30
N ALA A 39 14.05 2.31 -6.52
CA ALA A 39 12.91 2.99 -7.14
C ALA A 39 11.73 2.04 -7.35
N VAL A 40 11.99 0.80 -7.78
CA VAL A 40 10.96 -0.23 -7.90
C VAL A 40 10.33 -0.55 -6.54
N ALA A 41 11.14 -0.73 -5.48
CA ALA A 41 10.64 -1.02 -4.14
C ALA A 41 9.72 0.10 -3.60
N ILE A 42 10.12 1.37 -3.78
CA ILE A 42 9.31 2.53 -3.40
C ILE A 42 8.00 2.56 -4.21
N SER A 43 8.07 2.31 -5.51
CA SER A 43 6.88 2.25 -6.37
C SER A 43 5.94 1.14 -5.91
N THR A 44 6.43 -0.05 -5.57
CA THR A 44 5.58 -1.16 -5.10
C THR A 44 4.93 -0.86 -3.75
N ASP A 45 5.64 -0.22 -2.81
CA ASP A 45 5.05 0.20 -1.51
C ASP A 45 3.88 1.18 -1.73
N ALA A 46 4.07 2.17 -2.61
CA ALA A 46 3.02 3.12 -2.97
C ALA A 46 1.80 2.43 -3.61
N GLN A 47 2.02 1.43 -4.48
CA GLN A 47 0.93 0.66 -5.08
C GLN A 47 0.11 -0.08 -4.02
N TYR A 48 0.75 -0.73 -3.04
CA TYR A 48 0.03 -1.41 -1.96
C TYR A 48 -0.79 -0.43 -1.10
N ARG A 49 -0.27 0.77 -0.81
CA ARG A 49 -1.03 1.80 -0.09
C ARG A 49 -2.24 2.28 -0.87
N LEU A 50 -2.12 2.45 -2.18
CA LEU A 50 -3.23 2.82 -3.05
C LEU A 50 -4.28 1.72 -3.13
N GLU A 51 -3.85 0.45 -3.23
CA GLU A 51 -4.75 -0.70 -3.19
C GLU A 51 -5.49 -0.77 -1.85
N ALA A 52 -4.80 -0.69 -0.71
CA ALA A 52 -5.40 -0.68 0.62
C ALA A 52 -6.44 0.46 0.77
N THR A 53 -6.07 1.66 0.33
CA THR A 53 -6.96 2.83 0.30
C THR A 53 -8.17 2.59 -0.59
N ASN A 54 -8.00 1.95 -1.75
CA ASN A 54 -9.12 1.61 -2.64
C ASN A 54 -10.05 0.59 -1.97
N HIS A 55 -9.50 -0.47 -1.37
CA HIS A 55 -10.28 -1.46 -0.63
C HIS A 55 -11.09 -0.81 0.51
N ALA A 56 -10.51 0.11 1.28
CA ALA A 56 -11.21 0.85 2.32
C ALA A 56 -12.33 1.75 1.75
N HIS A 57 -12.07 2.51 0.69
CA HIS A 57 -13.10 3.33 0.05
C HIS A 57 -14.23 2.50 -0.56
N ARG A 58 -13.96 1.32 -1.11
CA ARG A 58 -15.01 0.47 -1.68
C ARG A 58 -16.00 0.02 -0.61
N ILE A 59 -15.53 -0.38 0.57
CA ILE A 59 -16.43 -0.79 1.66
C ILE A 59 -17.14 0.42 2.28
N LEU A 60 -16.45 1.56 2.45
CA LEU A 60 -17.09 2.80 2.92
C LEU A 60 -18.20 3.28 1.96
N ASN A 61 -17.93 3.31 0.65
CA ASN A 61 -18.93 3.68 -0.35
C ASN A 61 -20.10 2.70 -0.38
N ARG A 62 -19.84 1.42 -0.11
CA ARG A 62 -20.88 0.40 0.02
C ARG A 62 -21.76 0.66 1.24
N MET A 63 -21.17 0.95 2.40
CA MET A 63 -21.90 1.36 3.61
C MET A 63 -22.75 2.59 3.35
N LEU A 64 -22.19 3.63 2.72
CA LEU A 64 -22.91 4.85 2.39
C LEU A 64 -24.14 4.58 1.49
N ALA A 65 -24.00 3.70 0.50
CA ALA A 65 -25.06 3.36 -0.43
C ALA A 65 -26.17 2.48 0.18
N GLU A 66 -25.84 1.68 1.18
CA GLU A 66 -26.76 0.73 1.83
C GLU A 66 -27.28 1.20 3.19
N ALA A 67 -26.74 2.30 3.72
CA ALA A 67 -27.14 2.88 5.00
C ALA A 67 -28.63 3.26 5.00
N ASN A 68 -29.26 3.08 6.16
CA ASN A 68 -30.68 3.38 6.33
C ASN A 68 -30.87 4.81 6.85
N TYR A 69 -31.27 5.72 5.96
CA TYR A 69 -31.48 7.14 6.30
C TYR A 69 -32.90 7.47 6.81
N ALA A 70 -33.69 6.47 7.23
CA ALA A 70 -35.06 6.69 7.73
C ALA A 70 -35.11 7.50 9.04
N GLY A 71 -34.04 7.44 9.84
CA GLY A 71 -33.90 8.15 11.11
C GLY A 71 -32.51 7.94 11.69
N ALA A 72 -32.17 8.70 12.75
CA ALA A 72 -30.83 8.65 13.36
C ALA A 72 -30.54 7.28 13.99
N ALA A 73 -31.54 6.65 14.63
CA ALA A 73 -31.40 5.34 15.26
C ALA A 73 -31.26 4.23 14.20
N GLU A 74 -32.04 4.31 13.12
CA GLU A 74 -31.97 3.37 12.00
C GLU A 74 -30.65 3.48 11.24
N LEU A 75 -30.11 4.69 11.10
CA LEU A 75 -28.80 4.93 10.50
C LEU A 75 -27.70 4.27 11.32
N ALA A 76 -27.63 4.57 12.62
CA ALA A 76 -26.65 3.96 13.51
C ALA A 76 -26.72 2.43 13.45
N ALA A 77 -27.92 1.86 13.65
CA ALA A 77 -28.12 0.41 13.63
C ALA A 77 -27.71 -0.24 12.30
N SER A 78 -27.87 0.47 11.17
CA SER A 78 -27.41 -0.03 9.87
C SER A 78 -25.88 -0.07 9.76
N LEU A 79 -25.18 0.94 10.29
CA LEU A 79 -23.72 1.04 10.29
C LEU A 79 -23.07 0.09 11.29
N GLU A 80 -23.70 -0.15 12.44
CA GLU A 80 -23.25 -1.14 13.44
C GLU A 80 -23.08 -2.53 12.84
N ASN A 81 -23.92 -2.94 11.87
CA ASN A 81 -23.80 -4.26 11.23
C ASN A 81 -22.48 -4.46 10.47
N TYR A 82 -21.82 -3.36 10.04
CA TYR A 82 -20.55 -3.42 9.31
C TYR A 82 -19.33 -3.46 10.23
N VAL A 83 -19.50 -3.29 11.54
CA VAL A 83 -18.40 -3.34 12.51
C VAL A 83 -17.71 -4.70 12.45
N HIS A 84 -16.39 -4.69 12.34
CA HIS A 84 -15.57 -5.89 12.18
C HIS A 84 -14.29 -5.73 12.99
N ASN A 85 -14.04 -6.68 13.89
CA ASN A 85 -12.88 -6.68 14.79
C ASN A 85 -12.66 -5.31 15.49
N PRO A 86 -13.65 -4.81 16.26
CA PRO A 86 -13.59 -3.45 16.81
C PRO A 86 -12.53 -3.29 17.91
N GLU A 87 -12.07 -4.38 18.52
CA GLU A 87 -11.06 -4.32 19.58
C GLU A 87 -9.67 -4.13 18.97
N THR A 88 -8.86 -3.28 19.60
CA THR A 88 -7.50 -2.98 19.13
C THR A 88 -6.49 -3.48 20.14
N ASP A 89 -6.02 -4.71 19.93
CA ASP A 89 -5.05 -5.38 20.80
C ASP A 89 -3.60 -5.05 20.41
N GLY A 90 -3.39 -4.58 19.18
CA GLY A 90 -2.08 -4.18 18.66
C GLY A 90 -2.17 -3.31 17.39
N PRO A 91 -1.02 -2.88 16.83
CA PRO A 91 -1.00 -1.96 15.69
C PRO A 91 -1.62 -2.53 14.40
N CYS A 92 -1.61 -3.86 14.25
CA CYS A 92 -2.25 -4.65 13.19
C CYS A 92 -2.70 -6.00 13.77
N ASP A 93 -3.25 -5.96 14.97
CA ASP A 93 -3.84 -7.13 15.62
C ASP A 93 -5.15 -6.65 16.23
N PHE A 94 -6.22 -6.89 15.47
CA PHE A 94 -7.57 -6.49 15.80
C PHE A 94 -8.36 -7.71 16.24
N GLY A 95 -9.09 -7.55 17.34
CA GLY A 95 -9.89 -8.59 17.98
C GLY A 95 -11.35 -8.19 18.10
N GLY A 96 -12.11 -8.97 18.88
CA GLY A 96 -13.55 -8.81 19.02
C GLY A 96 -14.34 -9.56 17.96
N ASP A 97 -15.62 -9.19 17.82
CA ASP A 97 -16.54 -9.88 16.92
C ASP A 97 -16.29 -9.53 15.45
N GLU A 98 -16.23 -10.56 14.60
CA GLU A 98 -16.22 -10.39 13.14
C GLU A 98 -17.63 -10.01 12.66
N SER A 99 -17.73 -9.02 11.76
CA SER A 99 -19.00 -8.67 11.10
C SER A 99 -19.66 -9.88 10.44
N GLU A 100 -20.96 -10.08 10.72
CA GLU A 100 -21.77 -11.08 10.03
C GLU A 100 -22.26 -10.61 8.65
N HIS A 101 -22.08 -9.33 8.32
CA HIS A 101 -22.60 -8.72 7.09
C HIS A 101 -21.88 -9.26 5.85
N ASP A 102 -22.64 -9.77 4.87
CA ASP A 102 -22.10 -10.41 3.67
C ASP A 102 -21.13 -9.52 2.89
N ALA A 103 -21.40 -8.21 2.82
CA ALA A 103 -20.50 -7.26 2.15
C ALA A 103 -19.12 -7.16 2.82
N VAL A 104 -19.06 -7.26 4.16
CA VAL A 104 -17.80 -7.21 4.91
C VAL A 104 -17.03 -8.52 4.72
N LYS A 105 -17.73 -9.66 4.75
CA LYS A 105 -17.13 -10.98 4.47
C LYS A 105 -16.50 -11.03 3.07
N GLN A 106 -17.25 -10.60 2.05
CA GLN A 106 -16.75 -10.52 0.67
C GLN A 106 -15.57 -9.53 0.53
N TRP A 107 -15.64 -8.40 1.22
CA TRP A 107 -14.56 -7.42 1.24
C TRP A 107 -13.28 -8.01 1.87
N ALA A 108 -13.40 -8.66 3.02
CA ALA A 108 -12.30 -9.31 3.73
C ALA A 108 -11.66 -10.41 2.87
N GLU A 109 -12.47 -11.29 2.27
CA GLU A 109 -12.02 -12.30 1.31
C GLU A 109 -11.29 -11.67 0.11
N SER A 110 -11.78 -10.53 -0.41
CA SER A 110 -11.16 -9.86 -1.55
C SER A 110 -9.77 -9.31 -1.24
N ILE A 111 -9.54 -8.83 -0.01
CA ILE A 111 -8.24 -8.32 0.43
C ILE A 111 -7.26 -9.47 0.68
N MET A 112 -7.74 -10.57 1.27
CA MET A 112 -6.92 -11.74 1.61
C MET A 112 -6.63 -12.65 0.42
N LYS A 113 -7.23 -12.41 -0.73
CA LYS A 113 -7.11 -13.28 -1.90
C LYS A 113 -5.69 -13.34 -2.45
N ALA A 114 -5.10 -14.54 -2.45
CA ALA A 114 -3.76 -14.75 -2.98
C ALA A 114 -3.65 -14.33 -4.46
N GLY A 115 -2.64 -13.51 -4.77
CA GLY A 115 -2.29 -13.06 -6.12
C GLY A 115 -3.04 -11.83 -6.64
N SER A 116 -4.18 -11.45 -6.03
CA SER A 116 -4.94 -10.25 -6.43
C SER A 116 -5.28 -9.31 -5.28
N GLY A 117 -5.15 -9.76 -4.04
CA GLY A 117 -5.28 -8.96 -2.83
C GLY A 117 -3.93 -8.49 -2.31
N LEU A 118 -3.96 -7.86 -1.13
CA LEU A 118 -2.74 -7.36 -0.49
C LEU A 118 -1.90 -8.52 0.07
N PRO A 119 -0.57 -8.39 0.09
CA PRO A 119 0.30 -9.46 0.57
C PRO A 119 0.25 -9.61 2.09
N GLY A 120 0.24 -10.85 2.58
CA GLY A 120 0.43 -11.16 4.00
C GLY A 120 -0.72 -10.76 4.94
N VAL A 121 -1.92 -10.52 4.41
CA VAL A 121 -3.10 -10.14 5.20
C VAL A 121 -3.66 -11.35 5.97
N LYS A 122 -4.11 -11.11 7.20
CA LYS A 122 -4.80 -12.06 8.08
C LYS A 122 -6.18 -11.52 8.45
N SER A 123 -7.06 -12.35 9.05
CA SER A 123 -8.37 -11.84 9.52
C SER A 123 -8.21 -10.70 10.53
N SER A 124 -7.30 -10.85 11.50
CA SER A 124 -7.02 -9.80 12.51
C SER A 124 -6.31 -8.55 11.97
N PHE A 125 -6.05 -8.46 10.66
CA PHE A 125 -5.45 -7.28 10.02
C PHE A 125 -6.48 -6.31 9.48
N LEU A 126 -7.76 -6.68 9.52
CA LEU A 126 -8.86 -5.91 8.99
C LEU A 126 -9.73 -5.45 10.15
N GLN A 127 -10.06 -4.17 10.17
CA GLN A 127 -10.91 -3.58 11.19
C GLN A 127 -11.83 -2.53 10.57
N ILE A 128 -13.08 -2.55 11.04
CA ILE A 128 -14.09 -1.53 10.77
C ILE A 128 -14.68 -1.17 12.13
N THR A 129 -14.50 0.08 12.56
CA THR A 129 -15.12 0.61 13.77
C THR A 129 -16.16 1.67 13.41
N PHE A 130 -17.20 1.74 14.21
CA PHE A 130 -18.24 2.75 14.12
C PHE A 130 -18.34 3.48 15.45
N ASP A 131 -18.36 4.80 15.41
CA ASP A 131 -18.53 5.67 16.57
C ASP A 131 -19.71 6.63 16.33
N SER A 132 -20.84 6.32 16.96
CA SER A 132 -22.07 7.11 16.89
C SER A 132 -21.93 8.47 17.58
N ASP A 133 -21.10 8.56 18.62
CA ASP A 133 -20.89 9.79 19.40
C ASP A 133 -19.98 10.77 18.64
N ALA A 134 -19.15 10.27 17.72
CA ALA A 134 -18.26 11.06 16.87
C ALA A 134 -18.88 11.48 15.53
N ASN A 135 -20.18 11.80 15.49
CA ASN A 135 -20.94 12.15 14.26
C ASN A 135 -20.98 11.02 13.23
N ASN A 136 -21.28 9.80 13.70
CA ASN A 136 -21.35 8.59 12.89
C ASN A 136 -20.04 8.36 12.11
N LEU A 137 -18.92 8.44 12.82
CA LEU A 137 -17.59 8.24 12.24
C LEU A 137 -17.38 6.74 12.01
N VAL A 138 -17.24 6.36 10.75
CA VAL A 138 -16.79 5.02 10.38
C VAL A 138 -15.29 5.09 10.09
N THR A 139 -14.52 4.23 10.74
CA THR A 139 -13.08 4.09 10.52
C THR A 139 -12.77 2.69 10.00
N VAL A 140 -12.16 2.63 8.83
CA VAL A 140 -11.70 1.38 8.22
C VAL A 140 -10.18 1.35 8.26
N THR A 141 -9.64 0.31 8.88
CA THR A 141 -8.21 0.06 8.99
C THR A 141 -7.86 -1.22 8.27
N VAL A 142 -6.90 -1.14 7.36
CA VAL A 142 -6.38 -2.27 6.58
C VAL A 142 -4.90 -2.41 6.84
N CYS A 143 -4.50 -3.57 7.33
CA CYS A 143 -3.09 -3.94 7.48
C CYS A 143 -2.66 -5.00 6.46
N TRP A 144 -1.39 -4.96 6.07
CA TRP A 144 -0.77 -5.96 5.20
C TRP A 144 0.72 -6.08 5.51
N GLN A 145 1.36 -7.14 5.04
CA GLN A 145 2.79 -7.33 5.22
C GLN A 145 3.41 -7.87 3.93
N ALA A 146 4.18 -7.02 3.23
CA ALA A 146 4.89 -7.47 2.04
C ALA A 146 6.04 -8.43 2.43
N PRO A 147 6.51 -9.30 1.52
CA PRO A 147 7.57 -10.27 1.83
C PRO A 147 8.87 -9.66 2.35
N SER A 148 9.17 -8.40 2.01
CA SER A 148 10.34 -7.67 2.47
C SER A 148 10.14 -6.91 3.78
N ASP A 149 8.91 -6.83 4.30
CA ASP A 149 8.59 -6.06 5.50
C ASP A 149 8.85 -6.87 6.78
N LYS A 150 9.55 -6.25 7.74
CA LYS A 150 9.77 -6.82 9.08
C LYS A 150 8.56 -6.68 10.00
N GLU A 151 7.75 -5.65 9.76
CA GLU A 151 6.56 -5.29 10.52
C GLU A 151 5.42 -4.98 9.55
N PRO A 152 4.15 -5.25 9.93
CA PRO A 152 3.02 -4.97 9.07
C PRO A 152 2.85 -3.47 8.83
N ARG A 153 2.41 -3.14 7.62
CA ARG A 153 2.00 -1.79 7.22
C ARG A 153 0.50 -1.64 7.48
N ARG A 154 0.08 -0.39 7.64
CA ARG A 154 -1.31 -0.02 7.94
C ARG A 154 -1.72 1.21 7.13
N GLU A 155 -2.95 1.18 6.65
CA GLU A 155 -3.66 2.36 6.15
C GLU A 155 -5.02 2.46 6.84
N THR A 156 -5.38 3.68 7.22
CA THR A 156 -6.64 3.98 7.89
C THR A 156 -7.36 5.06 7.11
N VAL A 157 -8.62 4.80 6.77
CA VAL A 157 -9.52 5.76 6.11
C VAL A 157 -10.74 5.92 7.00
N ALA A 158 -11.10 7.15 7.29
CA ALA A 158 -12.26 7.46 8.10
C ALA A 158 -13.23 8.39 7.36
N MET A 159 -14.53 8.17 7.55
CA MET A 159 -15.59 8.93 6.91
C MET A 159 -16.77 9.08 7.87
N ASN A 160 -17.32 10.29 7.95
CA ASN A 160 -18.59 10.51 8.63
C ASN A 160 -19.74 10.18 7.67
N ILE A 161 -20.67 9.34 8.12
CA ILE A 161 -21.86 8.98 7.36
C ILE A 161 -23.07 9.57 8.07
N ASN A 162 -23.57 10.70 7.55
CA ASN A 162 -24.69 11.44 8.14
C ASN A 162 -25.80 11.64 7.12
N SER A 163 -27.04 11.73 7.61
CA SER A 163 -28.17 12.16 6.80
C SER A 163 -28.05 13.65 6.45
N VAL A 164 -28.47 14.02 5.23
CA VAL A 164 -28.41 15.42 4.73
C VAL A 164 -29.71 16.19 5.05
N MET A 165 -30.52 15.70 5.99
CA MET A 165 -31.83 16.27 6.30
C MET A 165 -31.84 17.14 7.55
#